data_AF-A0A2J0LS51-F1
#
_entry.id   AF-A0A2J0LS51-F1
#
_cell.length_a   1.000
_cell.length_b   1.000
_cell.length_c   1.000
_cell.angle_alpha   90.00
_cell.angle_beta   90.00
_cell.angle_gamma   90.00
#
_symmetry.space_group_name_H-M   'P 1'
#
loop_
_entity.id
_entity.type
_entity.pdbx_description
1 polymer ?
#
loop_
_entity_poly.entity_id
_entity_poly.type
_entity_poly.pdbx_seq_one_letter_code
_entity_poly.pdbx_strand_id
1 'polypeptide(L)'
;PTLKELDVDSVPINMLVPIKGTSFENRPALSSSEAIKTIAVFRIILKDKTIKIAAGRESVLKDFQALAFMSGANGMLIGGYLTIKGREVEEDWNLAREVKMLWQK
;
A
#
# COMPACT_ATOMS: atom_id res chain seq x y z
N PRO A 1 -16.44 1.86 16.62
CA PRO A 1 -16.90 1.02 15.49
C PRO A 1 -15.69 0.62 14.64
N THR A 2 -15.72 -0.58 14.05
CA THR A 2 -14.67 -1.05 13.13
C THR A 2 -14.91 -0.51 11.71
N LEU A 3 -13.88 -0.52 10.84
CA LEU A 3 -14.05 -0.13 9.43
C LEU A 3 -15.13 -0.94 8.71
N LYS A 4 -15.28 -2.21 9.07
CA LYS A 4 -16.30 -3.11 8.53
C LYS A 4 -17.71 -2.69 8.94
N GLU A 5 -17.89 -2.27 10.20
CA GLU A 5 -19.17 -1.77 10.70
C GLU A 5 -19.57 -0.43 10.09
N LEU A 6 -18.59 0.37 9.66
CA LEU A 6 -18.81 1.70 9.07
C LEU A 6 -19.11 1.67 7.56
N ASP A 7 -19.03 0.51 6.90
CA ASP A 7 -19.29 0.33 5.47
C ASP A 7 -18.54 1.33 4.55
N VAL A 8 -17.26 1.56 4.84
CA VAL A 8 -16.44 2.55 4.11
C VAL A 8 -16.18 2.15 2.66
N ASP A 9 -16.13 3.12 1.74
CA ASP A 9 -15.84 2.86 0.31
C ASP A 9 -14.36 2.54 0.02
N SER A 10 -13.45 3.14 0.80
CA SER A 10 -12.02 3.10 0.53
C SER A 10 -11.19 3.13 1.82
N VAL A 11 -10.18 2.28 1.88
CA VAL A 11 -9.25 2.15 3.00
C VAL A 11 -7.80 2.32 2.53
N PRO A 12 -7.12 3.41 2.92
CA PRO A 12 -5.69 3.54 2.68
C PRO A 12 -4.90 2.73 3.72
N ILE A 13 -3.89 2.01 3.24
CA ILE A 13 -2.90 1.32 4.08
C ILE A 13 -1.57 2.06 3.92
N ASN A 14 -1.18 2.75 4.99
CA ASN A 14 0.14 3.39 5.09
C ASN A 14 1.11 2.44 5.80
N MET A 15 2.36 2.47 5.36
CA MET A 15 3.46 1.75 5.97
C MET A 15 4.34 2.78 6.67
N LEU A 16 4.61 2.54 7.96
CA LEU A 16 5.33 3.50 8.77
C LEU A 16 6.73 3.72 8.20
N VAL A 17 7.03 4.98 7.89
CA VAL A 17 8.38 5.46 7.60
C VAL A 17 8.86 6.22 8.83
N PRO A 18 9.86 5.73 9.57
CA PRO A 18 10.41 6.43 10.72
C PRO A 18 11.02 7.77 10.30
N ILE A 19 10.62 8.86 10.97
CA ILE A 19 11.13 10.22 10.72
C ILE A 19 11.82 10.70 11.99
N LYS A 20 13.07 11.20 11.86
CA LYS A 20 13.85 11.77 12.96
C LYS A 20 13.06 12.88 13.68
N GLY A 21 13.06 12.85 15.01
CA GLY A 21 12.32 13.77 15.88
C GLY A 21 10.88 13.34 16.18
N THR A 22 10.38 12.25 15.59
CA THR A 22 9.05 11.71 15.90
C THR A 22 9.12 10.63 16.97
N SER A 23 8.04 10.40 17.72
CA SER A 23 8.00 9.34 18.76
C SER A 23 8.26 7.93 18.22
N PHE A 24 8.15 7.71 16.91
CA PHE A 24 8.42 6.43 16.25
C PHE A 24 9.69 6.44 15.40
N GLU A 25 10.60 7.39 15.59
CA GLU A 25 11.85 7.48 14.82
C GLU A 25 12.72 6.22 14.91
N ASN A 26 12.66 5.50 16.04
CA ASN A 26 13.45 4.31 16.32
C ASN A 26 12.68 3.00 16.11
N ARG A 27 11.48 3.05 15.52
CA ARG A 27 10.73 1.81 15.23
C ARG A 27 11.39 1.06 14.08
N PRO A 28 11.54 -0.28 14.19
CA PRO A 28 12.00 -1.09 13.08
C PRO A 28 11.01 -1.03 11.92
N ALA A 29 11.54 -1.08 10.69
CA ALA A 29 10.72 -1.15 9.50
C ALA A 29 9.96 -2.48 9.45
N LEU A 30 8.69 -2.41 9.00
CA LEU A 30 7.89 -3.60 8.72
C LEU A 30 8.53 -4.38 7.57
N SER A 31 8.54 -5.71 7.63
CA SER A 31 9.00 -6.52 6.50
C SER A 31 7.99 -6.51 5.35
N SER A 32 8.46 -6.73 4.11
CA SER A 32 7.58 -6.79 2.94
C SER A 32 6.55 -7.92 3.06
N SER A 33 6.93 -9.07 3.64
CA SER A 33 6.03 -10.21 3.83
C SER A 33 4.92 -9.92 4.83
N GLU A 34 5.21 -9.18 5.91
CA GLU A 34 4.19 -8.72 6.85
C GLU A 34 3.24 -7.73 6.19
N ALA A 35 3.76 -6.76 5.42
CA ALA A 35 2.93 -5.79 4.70
C ALA A 35 1.98 -6.50 3.71
N ILE A 36 2.49 -7.46 2.95
CA ILE A 36 1.70 -8.29 2.03
C ILE A 36 0.61 -9.07 2.77
N LYS A 37 0.96 -9.71 3.89
CA LYS A 37 -0.01 -10.45 4.72
C LYS A 37 -1.10 -9.53 5.25
N THR A 38 -0.74 -8.32 5.71
CA THR A 38 -1.71 -7.32 6.16
C THR A 38 -2.69 -6.95 5.05
N ILE A 39 -2.19 -6.68 3.83
CA ILE A 39 -3.05 -6.34 2.68
C ILE A 39 -4.03 -7.48 2.37
N ALA A 40 -3.56 -8.73 2.37
CA ALA A 40 -4.40 -9.90 2.16
C ALA A 40 -5.51 -10.04 3.21
N VAL A 41 -5.16 -9.83 4.49
CA VAL A 41 -6.14 -9.85 5.59
C VAL A 41 -7.19 -8.76 5.39
N PHE A 42 -6.77 -7.53 5.05
CA PHE A 42 -7.71 -6.44 4.77
C PHE A 42 -8.66 -6.78 3.61
N ARG A 43 -8.17 -7.38 2.51
CA ARG A 43 -9.02 -7.81 1.39
C ARG A 43 -10.02 -8.89 1.80
N ILE A 44 -9.62 -9.86 2.63
CA ILE A 44 -10.53 -10.91 3.11
C ILE A 44 -11.66 -10.31 3.98
N ILE A 45 -11.33 -9.33 4.81
CA ILE A 45 -12.29 -8.66 5.70
C ILE A 45 -13.19 -7.70 4.92
N LEU A 46 -12.63 -6.94 3.98
CA LEU A 46 -13.26 -5.86 3.22
C LEU A 46 -13.32 -6.21 1.73
N LYS A 47 -14.13 -7.23 1.41
CA LYS A 47 -14.12 -7.92 0.11
C LYS A 47 -14.37 -7.01 -1.09
N ASP A 48 -15.29 -6.07 -0.96
CA ASP A 48 -15.79 -5.19 -2.02
C ASP A 48 -15.22 -3.76 -1.94
N LYS A 49 -14.39 -3.46 -0.93
CA LYS A 49 -13.89 -2.09 -0.71
C LYS A 49 -12.61 -1.82 -1.46
N THR A 50 -12.35 -0.54 -1.73
CA THR A 50 -11.09 -0.12 -2.31
C THR A 50 -9.99 -0.17 -1.25
N ILE A 51 -8.90 -0.88 -1.52
CA ILE A 51 -7.72 -0.94 -0.66
C ILE A 51 -6.57 -0.25 -1.39
N LYS A 52 -6.12 0.89 -0.86
CA LYS A 52 -5.07 1.71 -1.48
C LYS A 52 -3.77 1.59 -0.70
N ILE A 53 -2.68 1.19 -1.35
CA ILE A 53 -1.35 1.31 -0.73
C ILE A 53 -0.85 2.76 -0.86
N ALA A 54 -0.38 3.31 0.25
CA ALA A 54 -0.03 4.73 0.36
C ALA A 54 1.41 4.89 0.88
N ALA A 55 1.65 5.87 1.74
CA ALA A 55 2.99 6.28 2.18
C ALA A 55 3.80 5.10 2.69
N GLY A 56 5.08 5.05 2.31
CA GLY A 56 6.03 4.03 2.76
C GLY A 56 6.03 2.73 1.95
N ARG A 57 5.12 2.58 0.96
CA ARG A 57 5.08 1.39 0.09
C ARG A 57 6.41 1.16 -0.64
N GLU A 58 7.10 2.22 -1.03
CA GLU A 58 8.35 2.17 -1.76
C GLU A 58 9.47 1.55 -0.90
N SER A 59 9.56 1.99 0.36
CA SER A 59 10.60 1.54 1.29
C SER A 59 10.32 0.14 1.83
N VAL A 60 9.05 -0.18 2.09
CA VAL A 60 8.66 -1.44 2.72
C VAL A 60 8.41 -2.56 1.71
N LEU A 61 7.76 -2.30 0.58
CA LEU A 61 7.50 -3.32 -0.44
C LEU A 61 8.63 -3.45 -1.47
N LYS A 62 9.37 -2.37 -1.77
CA LYS A 62 10.48 -2.37 -2.74
C LYS A 62 10.06 -2.98 -4.09
N ASP A 63 10.59 -4.14 -4.45
CA ASP A 63 10.28 -4.85 -5.70
C ASP A 63 8.97 -5.66 -5.62
N PHE A 64 8.43 -5.86 -4.40
CA PHE A 64 7.20 -6.61 -4.16
C PHE A 64 5.91 -5.79 -4.31
N GLN A 65 5.96 -4.60 -4.91
CA GLN A 65 4.76 -3.78 -5.08
C GLN A 65 3.69 -4.43 -5.97
N ALA A 66 4.09 -5.15 -7.03
CA ALA A 66 3.13 -5.93 -7.84
C ALA A 66 2.42 -7.01 -7.00
N LEU A 67 3.13 -7.64 -6.06
CA LEU A 67 2.56 -8.64 -5.16
C LEU A 67 1.50 -8.03 -4.23
N ALA A 68 1.62 -6.76 -3.84
CA ALA A 68 0.58 -6.09 -3.06
C ALA A 68 -0.76 -6.03 -3.80
N PHE A 69 -0.74 -5.79 -5.11
CA PHE A 69 -1.94 -5.84 -5.95
C PHE A 69 -2.50 -7.26 -6.06
N MET A 70 -1.64 -8.27 -6.24
CA MET A 70 -2.08 -9.67 -6.23
C MET A 70 -2.62 -10.12 -4.87
N SER A 71 -2.22 -9.45 -3.80
CA SER A 71 -2.67 -9.73 -2.43
C SER A 71 -3.94 -8.98 -2.03
N GLY A 72 -4.51 -8.18 -2.94
CA GLY A 72 -5.82 -7.57 -2.75
C GLY A 72 -5.84 -6.04 -2.69
N ALA A 73 -4.70 -5.35 -2.80
CA ALA A 73 -4.72 -3.92 -3.09
C ALA A 73 -5.27 -3.68 -4.51
N ASN A 74 -6.06 -2.63 -4.70
CA ASN A 74 -6.61 -2.25 -6.01
C ASN A 74 -6.52 -0.74 -6.27
N GLY A 75 -5.63 -0.06 -5.55
CA GLY A 75 -5.26 1.32 -5.81
C GLY A 75 -3.95 1.68 -5.12
N MET A 76 -3.36 2.80 -5.53
CA MET A 76 -2.19 3.37 -4.88
C MET A 76 -2.19 4.89 -4.98
N LEU A 77 -1.47 5.55 -4.07
CA LEU A 77 -1.11 6.97 -4.23
C LEU A 77 0.14 7.09 -5.11
N ILE A 78 0.12 8.06 -6.03
CA ILE A 78 1.20 8.34 -7.00
C ILE A 78 1.66 9.79 -6.87
N GLY A 79 2.89 10.10 -7.30
CA GLY A 79 3.39 11.48 -7.34
C GLY A 79 3.82 12.04 -5.98
N GLY A 80 4.22 11.15 -5.07
CA GLY A 80 4.72 11.50 -3.74
C GLY A 80 3.64 11.74 -2.68
N TYR A 81 4.08 12.15 -1.50
CA TYR A 81 3.25 12.35 -0.32
C TYR A 81 3.48 13.73 0.30
N LEU A 82 2.62 14.10 1.25
CA LEU A 82 2.69 15.40 1.93
C LEU A 82 4.00 15.62 2.69
N THR A 83 4.57 14.57 3.28
CA THR A 83 5.71 14.66 4.22
C THR A 83 6.98 13.99 3.74
N ILE A 84 6.87 13.04 2.81
CA ILE A 84 8.00 12.28 2.28
C ILE A 84 7.85 12.13 0.77
N LYS A 85 9.00 12.07 0.08
CA LYS A 85 9.00 11.72 -1.34
C LYS A 85 8.59 10.27 -1.52
N GLY A 86 7.74 10.03 -2.50
CA GLY A 86 7.41 8.69 -2.98
C GLY A 86 8.23 8.35 -4.21
N ARG A 87 7.78 7.33 -4.95
CA ARG A 87 8.32 6.98 -6.27
C ARG A 87 7.93 8.02 -7.33
N GLU A 88 8.71 8.11 -8.41
CA GLU A 88 8.35 8.93 -9.56
C GLU A 88 7.06 8.42 -10.22
N VAL A 89 6.24 9.36 -10.70
CA VAL A 89 4.92 9.07 -11.31
C VAL A 89 5.03 8.10 -12.49
N GLU A 90 6.11 8.19 -13.26
CA GLU A 90 6.34 7.33 -14.43
C GLU A 90 6.51 5.86 -14.05
N GLU A 91 7.26 5.57 -12.99
CA GLU A 91 7.44 4.20 -12.53
C GLU A 91 6.14 3.60 -11.99
N ASP A 92 5.31 4.40 -11.34
CA ASP A 92 3.97 4.00 -10.89
C ASP A 92 3.05 3.69 -12.08
N TRP A 93 3.13 4.49 -13.15
CA TRP A 93 2.40 4.21 -14.38
C TRP A 93 2.84 2.88 -15.01
N ASN A 94 4.14 2.59 -15.00
CA ASN A 94 4.65 1.33 -15.53
C ASN A 94 4.15 0.14 -14.70
N LEU A 95 4.20 0.22 -13.37
CA LEU A 95 3.62 -0.80 -12.49
C LEU A 95 2.13 -1.02 -12.75
N ALA A 96 1.36 0.06 -12.88
CA ALA A 96 -0.08 -0.03 -13.14
C ALA A 96 -0.38 -0.71 -14.49
N ARG A 97 0.42 -0.42 -15.53
CA ARG A 97 0.31 -1.09 -16.83
C ARG A 97 0.62 -2.58 -16.71
N GLU A 98 1.69 -2.96 -16.03
CA GLU A 98 2.07 -4.36 -15.83
C GLU A 98 1.00 -5.16 -15.08
N VAL A 99 0.50 -4.62 -13.96
CA VAL A 99 -0.59 -5.25 -13.20
C VAL A 99 -1.84 -5.40 -14.05
N LYS A 100 -2.20 -4.37 -14.82
CA LYS A 100 -3.35 -4.43 -15.74
C LYS A 100 -3.17 -5.51 -16.81
N MET A 101 -1.99 -5.63 -17.40
CA MET A 101 -1.68 -6.68 -18.38
C MET A 101 -1.77 -8.09 -17.77
N LEU A 102 -1.36 -8.26 -16.51
CA LEU A 102 -1.48 -9.53 -15.80
C LEU A 102 -2.93 -9.94 -15.53
N TRP A 103 -3.82 -9.00 -15.22
CA TRP A 103 -5.24 -9.28 -14.94
C TRP A 103 -6.11 -9.46 -16.17
N GLN A 104 -5.65 -9.01 -17.33
CA GLN A 104 -6.39 -9.14 -18.59
C GLN A 104 -6.09 -10.45 -19.34
N LYS A 105 -5.12 -11.23 -18.86
CA LYS A 105 -4.82 -12.58 -19.34
C LYS A 105 -5.61 -13.60 -18.54
#